data_AF-A0A0C3BDK8-F1
#
_entry.id   AF-A0A0C3BDK8-F1
#
_cell.length_a   1.000
_cell.length_b   1.000
_cell.length_c   1.000
_cell.angle_alpha   90.00
_cell.angle_beta   90.00
_cell.angle_gamma   90.00
#
_symmetry.space_group_name_H-M   'P 1'
#
loop_
_entity.id
_entity.type
_entity.pdbx_description
1 polymer ?
#
loop_
_entity_poly.entity_id
_entity_poly.type
_entity_poly.pdbx_seq_one_letter_code
_entity_poly.pdbx_strand_id
1 'polypeptide(L)'
;MEKASVTQAGFVGRNNGSGHKRTYKLEELCGETSKYHLKYVPWDGVTSTPITDKDQQIIAMLAGVPCDQGWDQLEQQGRDALESAQSRVSIPKGDRKHRCGAFLALRCGVSHGSGQTHPDNLGNGMGNAQVLNELNRLETFR
;
A
#
# COMPACT_ATOMS: atom_id res chain seq x y z
N MET A 1 -7.80 -27.60 -21.19
CA MET A 1 -7.21 -26.43 -20.49
C MET A 1 -8.00 -26.22 -19.21
N GLU A 2 -7.42 -26.66 -18.11
CA GLU A 2 -8.02 -26.65 -16.78
C GLU A 2 -8.07 -25.21 -16.26
N LYS A 3 -9.26 -24.72 -15.92
CA LYS A 3 -9.46 -23.36 -15.39
C LYS A 3 -8.93 -23.33 -13.96
N ALA A 4 -7.66 -22.98 -13.78
CA ALA A 4 -7.11 -22.66 -12.48
C ALA A 4 -7.83 -21.42 -11.91
N SER A 5 -8.58 -21.61 -10.83
CA SER A 5 -9.20 -20.53 -10.06
C SER A 5 -8.11 -19.59 -9.55
N VAL A 6 -8.29 -18.29 -9.77
CA VAL A 6 -7.34 -17.18 -9.50
C VAL A 6 -7.02 -16.98 -7.99
N THR A 7 -7.27 -17.98 -7.14
CA THR A 7 -7.30 -17.83 -5.67
C THR A 7 -6.51 -18.88 -4.89
N GLN A 8 -5.63 -19.66 -5.52
CA GLN A 8 -5.00 -20.79 -4.80
C GLN A 8 -3.86 -20.40 -3.84
N ALA A 9 -3.37 -19.15 -3.87
CA ALA A 9 -2.15 -18.78 -3.15
C ALA A 9 -2.20 -17.43 -2.42
N GLY A 10 -3.40 -16.98 -2.00
CA GLY A 10 -3.55 -15.82 -1.13
C GLY A 10 -4.74 -15.94 -0.20
N PHE A 11 -4.59 -15.53 1.06
CA PHE A 11 -5.71 -15.31 1.97
C PHE A 11 -6.47 -14.05 1.54
N VAL A 12 -7.48 -14.22 0.69
CA VAL A 12 -8.48 -13.18 0.46
C VAL A 12 -9.70 -13.56 1.28
N GLY A 13 -10.04 -12.78 2.30
CA GLY A 13 -11.34 -12.91 2.96
C GLY A 13 -12.42 -12.85 1.89
N ARG A 14 -13.29 -13.87 1.82
CA ARG A 14 -14.38 -13.92 0.84
C ARG A 14 -15.18 -12.62 0.96
N ASN A 15 -15.22 -11.83 -0.11
CA ASN A 15 -16.17 -10.74 -0.21
C ASN A 15 -17.55 -11.36 -0.46
N ASN A 16 -18.19 -11.79 0.62
CA ASN A 16 -19.50 -12.43 0.61
C ASN A 16 -20.65 -11.41 0.44
N GLY A 17 -20.35 -10.14 0.13
CA GLY A 17 -21.33 -9.06 0.03
C GLY A 17 -22.09 -8.77 1.33
N SER A 18 -21.84 -9.54 2.40
CA SER A 18 -22.58 -9.49 3.66
C SER A 18 -21.94 -8.58 4.70
N GLY A 19 -20.87 -7.86 4.32
CA GLY A 19 -20.24 -6.89 5.19
C GLY A 19 -21.22 -5.77 5.48
N HIS A 20 -21.57 -5.58 6.76
CA HIS A 20 -22.33 -4.42 7.20
C HIS A 20 -21.59 -3.15 6.80
N LYS A 21 -22.08 -2.45 5.78
CA LYS A 21 -21.57 -1.15 5.35
C LYS A 21 -22.14 -0.07 6.26
N ARG A 22 -21.62 0.01 7.48
CA ARG A 22 -21.96 1.10 8.40
C ARG A 22 -20.69 1.84 8.82
N THR A 23 -20.79 3.15 8.92
CA THR A 23 -19.76 3.98 9.52
C THR A 23 -19.82 3.83 11.03
N TYR A 24 -18.69 3.55 11.68
CA TYR A 24 -18.56 3.53 13.13
C TYR A 24 -18.07 4.89 13.62
N LYS A 25 -18.65 5.39 14.71
CA LYS A 25 -18.07 6.49 15.47
C LYS A 25 -16.88 5.99 16.29
N LEU A 26 -15.93 6.88 16.59
CA LEU A 26 -14.76 6.55 17.42
C LEU A 26 -15.16 5.98 18.78
N GLU A 27 -16.17 6.57 19.43
CA GLU A 27 -16.69 6.11 20.71
C GLU A 27 -17.25 4.67 20.65
N GLU A 28 -17.88 4.28 19.53
CA GLU A 28 -18.37 2.91 19.36
C GLU A 28 -17.22 1.90 19.28
N LEU A 29 -16.01 2.33 18.89
CA LEU A 29 -14.84 1.48 18.71
C LEU A 29 -13.96 1.46 19.98
N CYS A 30 -13.75 2.62 20.59
CA CYS A 30 -12.77 2.85 21.64
C CYS A 30 -13.34 3.28 23.00
N GLY A 31 -14.65 3.50 23.10
CA GLY A 31 -15.31 3.87 24.36
C GLY A 31 -15.20 2.76 25.41
N GLU A 32 -15.34 3.12 26.68
CA GLU A 32 -15.22 2.19 27.82
C GLU A 32 -16.18 1.00 27.73
N THR A 33 -17.36 1.20 27.14
CA THR A 33 -18.40 0.19 26.93
C THR A 33 -18.37 -0.42 25.53
N SER A 34 -17.36 -0.10 24.71
CA SER A 34 -17.21 -0.64 23.36
C SER A 34 -17.02 -2.14 23.39
N LYS A 35 -17.87 -2.87 22.66
CA LYS A 35 -17.72 -4.31 22.42
C LYS A 35 -16.50 -4.69 21.58
N TYR A 36 -15.85 -3.71 20.93
CA TYR A 36 -14.70 -3.96 20.07
C TYR A 36 -13.36 -3.86 20.81
N HIS A 37 -13.35 -3.24 21.99
CA HIS A 37 -12.16 -3.09 22.85
C HIS A 37 -10.92 -2.58 22.09
N LEU A 38 -11.12 -1.72 21.09
CA LEU A 38 -10.02 -1.14 20.34
C LEU A 38 -9.40 0.00 21.13
N LYS A 39 -8.08 0.06 21.14
CA LYS A 39 -7.33 1.18 21.71
C LYS A 39 -7.06 2.21 20.62
N TYR A 40 -7.43 3.46 20.88
CA TYR A 40 -6.98 4.57 20.04
C TYR A 40 -5.51 4.87 20.33
N VAL A 41 -4.70 4.93 19.27
CA VAL A 41 -3.29 5.33 19.34
C VAL A 41 -3.21 6.69 18.64
N PRO A 42 -3.09 7.81 19.39
CA PRO A 42 -2.87 9.10 18.77
C PRO A 42 -1.52 9.09 18.07
N TRP A 43 -1.51 9.56 16.83
CA TRP A 43 -0.29 9.64 16.03
C TRP A 43 -0.28 10.96 15.26
N ASP A 44 0.84 11.65 15.32
CA ASP A 44 1.11 12.94 14.68
C ASP A 44 1.59 12.80 13.23
N GLY A 45 1.80 11.58 12.76
CA GLY A 45 2.39 11.30 11.44
C GLY A 45 3.92 11.40 11.40
N VAL A 46 4.55 11.84 12.50
CA VAL A 46 5.98 12.19 12.55
C VAL A 46 6.73 11.25 13.50
N THR A 47 6.20 11.04 14.70
CA THR A 47 6.84 10.23 15.74
C THR A 47 6.70 8.75 15.42
N SER A 48 7.82 8.04 15.26
CA SER A 48 7.80 6.59 15.06
C SER A 48 7.22 5.90 16.29
N THR A 49 6.11 5.18 16.12
CA THR A 49 5.34 4.58 17.22
C THR A 49 5.17 3.08 16.99
N PRO A 50 5.89 2.22 17.74
CA PRO A 50 5.67 0.78 17.67
C PRO A 50 4.36 0.40 18.37
N ILE A 51 3.62 -0.52 17.77
CA ILE A 51 2.46 -1.16 18.37
C ILE A 51 2.92 -2.55 18.83
N THR A 52 2.85 -2.78 20.14
CA THR A 52 3.26 -4.04 20.74
C THR A 52 2.08 -4.90 21.14
N ASP A 53 2.29 -6.22 21.17
CA ASP A 53 1.37 -7.15 21.81
C ASP A 53 1.57 -7.19 23.33
N LYS A 54 0.85 -8.09 24.01
CA LYS A 54 0.92 -8.29 25.47
C LYS A 54 2.32 -8.73 25.96
N ASP A 55 3.14 -9.29 25.09
CA ASP A 55 4.47 -9.83 25.38
C ASP A 55 5.57 -8.84 24.92
N GLN A 56 5.19 -7.59 24.62
CA GLN A 56 6.06 -6.51 24.12
C GLN A 56 6.71 -6.77 22.77
N GLN A 57 6.14 -7.66 21.95
CA GLN A 57 6.60 -7.89 20.59
C GLN A 57 5.99 -6.84 19.65
N ILE A 58 6.82 -6.24 18.79
CA ILE A 58 6.34 -5.29 17.79
C ILE A 58 5.52 -6.04 16.74
N ILE A 59 4.22 -5.78 16.70
CA ILE A 59 3.28 -6.39 15.73
C ILE A 59 2.91 -5.43 14.60
N ALA A 60 3.13 -4.13 14.78
CA ALA A 60 2.99 -3.11 13.75
C ALA A 60 3.84 -1.87 14.11
N MET A 61 4.11 -1.03 13.11
CA MET A 61 4.88 0.19 13.28
C MET A 61 4.21 1.34 12.54
N LEU A 62 3.93 2.44 13.25
CA LEU A 62 3.62 3.72 12.63
C LEU A 62 4.97 4.40 12.36
N ALA A 63 5.45 4.31 11.12
CA ALA A 63 6.86 4.58 10.79
C ALA A 63 7.34 5.99 11.15
N GLY A 64 6.47 7.00 11.02
CA GLY A 64 6.82 8.40 11.22
C GLY A 64 7.53 9.01 10.01
N VAL A 65 8.21 10.12 10.26
CA VAL A 65 9.07 10.81 9.29
C VAL A 65 10.54 10.62 9.67
N PRO A 66 11.43 10.30 8.73
CA PRO A 66 12.87 10.26 8.99
C PRO A 66 13.40 11.60 9.55
N CYS A 67 14.29 11.52 10.54
CA CYS A 67 14.97 12.70 11.09
C CYS A 67 16.15 13.12 10.20
N ASP A 68 15.87 13.42 8.93
CA ASP A 68 16.86 13.88 7.94
C ASP A 68 16.50 15.30 7.51
N GLN A 69 17.47 16.21 7.50
CA GLN A 69 17.29 17.60 7.09
C GLN A 69 16.84 17.74 5.63
N GLY A 70 17.12 16.74 4.78
CA GLY A 70 16.72 16.71 3.37
C GLY A 70 15.38 16.06 3.10
N TRP A 71 14.69 15.49 4.11
CA TRP A 71 13.53 14.64 3.88
C TRP A 71 12.39 15.35 3.15
N ASP A 72 11.99 16.54 3.61
CA ASP A 72 10.86 17.27 3.01
C ASP A 72 11.12 17.62 1.54
N GLN A 73 12.36 17.97 1.22
CA GLN A 73 12.77 18.25 -0.16
C GLN A 73 12.77 16.98 -1.00
N LEU A 74 13.29 15.88 -0.47
CA LEU A 74 13.34 14.59 -1.16
C LEU A 74 11.93 14.06 -1.44
N GLU A 75 11.02 14.15 -0.48
CA GLU A 75 9.62 13.75 -0.58
C GLU A 75 8.88 14.60 -1.62
N GLN A 76 9.06 15.93 -1.59
CA GLN A 76 8.48 16.83 -2.59
C GLN A 76 8.95 16.48 -4.00
N GLN A 77 10.25 16.24 -4.20
CA GLN A 77 10.79 15.84 -5.49
C GLN A 77 10.20 14.50 -5.99
N GLY A 78 9.99 13.54 -5.08
CA GLY A 78 9.34 12.28 -5.40
C GLY A 78 7.89 12.46 -5.84
N ARG A 79 7.14 13.29 -5.11
CA ARG A 79 5.76 13.65 -5.46
C ARG A 79 5.69 14.29 -6.86
N ASP A 80 6.49 15.33 -7.09
CA ASP A 80 6.50 16.08 -8.35
C ASP A 80 6.87 15.17 -9.54
N ALA A 81 7.81 14.25 -9.33
CA ALA A 81 8.20 13.27 -10.34
C ALA A 81 7.06 12.30 -10.69
N LEU A 82 6.32 11.81 -9.70
CA LEU A 82 5.16 10.93 -9.92
C LEU A 82 4.03 11.67 -10.64
N GLU A 83 3.72 12.89 -10.24
CA GLU A 83 2.69 13.73 -10.88
C GLU A 83 3.05 14.04 -12.34
N SER A 84 4.29 14.43 -12.58
CA SER A 84 4.79 14.69 -13.94
C SER A 84 4.78 13.43 -14.82
N ALA A 85 5.04 12.26 -14.24
CA ALA A 85 5.00 10.97 -14.94
C ALA A 85 3.58 10.47 -15.22
N GLN A 86 2.57 10.92 -14.46
CA GLN A 86 1.20 10.41 -14.53
C GLN A 86 0.60 10.49 -15.94
N SER A 87 0.88 11.57 -16.68
CA SER A 87 0.36 11.76 -18.05
C SER A 87 1.00 10.81 -19.08
N ARG A 88 2.15 10.21 -18.76
CA ARG A 88 2.96 9.37 -19.66
C ARG A 88 2.68 7.87 -19.48
N VAL A 89 1.94 7.49 -18.45
CA VAL A 89 1.62 6.07 -18.18
C VAL A 89 0.28 5.68 -18.79
N SER A 90 0.23 4.47 -19.35
CA SER A 90 -1.00 3.88 -19.88
C SER A 90 -1.52 2.80 -18.95
N ILE A 91 -2.69 3.05 -18.34
CA ILE A 91 -3.39 2.10 -17.46
C ILE A 91 -4.80 1.82 -18.02
N PRO A 92 -5.20 0.54 -18.16
CA PRO A 92 -6.55 0.16 -18.55
C PRO A 92 -7.61 0.79 -17.66
N LYS A 93 -8.76 1.21 -18.22
CA LYS A 93 -9.82 1.89 -17.44
C LYS A 93 -10.29 1.10 -16.22
N GLY A 94 -10.36 -0.24 -16.33
CA GLY A 94 -10.73 -1.13 -15.23
C GLY A 94 -9.74 -1.12 -14.06
N ASP A 95 -8.49 -0.76 -14.33
CA ASP A 95 -7.39 -0.79 -13.36
C ASP A 95 -7.09 0.60 -12.77
N ARG A 96 -7.85 1.64 -13.13
CA ARG A 96 -7.67 3.00 -12.56
C ARG A 96 -8.38 3.19 -11.22
N LYS A 97 -9.23 2.24 -10.83
CA LYS A 97 -9.98 2.28 -9.58
C LYS A 97 -9.70 1.01 -8.80
N HIS A 98 -8.95 1.15 -7.71
CA HIS A 98 -8.58 0.06 -6.83
C HIS A 98 -9.48 0.02 -5.59
N ARG A 99 -9.39 -1.08 -4.82
CA ARG A 99 -10.08 -1.21 -3.53
C ARG A 99 -9.67 -0.12 -2.53
N CYS A 100 -8.43 0.36 -2.64
CA CYS A 100 -7.85 1.37 -1.75
C CYS A 100 -8.09 2.81 -2.22
N GLY A 101 -8.76 3.04 -3.36
CA GLY A 101 -9.02 4.38 -3.88
C GLY A 101 -8.83 4.51 -5.39
N ALA A 102 -9.01 5.73 -5.88
CA ALA A 102 -8.79 6.08 -7.28
C ALA A 102 -7.38 6.68 -7.43
N PHE A 103 -6.41 5.82 -7.74
CA PHE A 103 -5.04 6.22 -8.05
C PHE A 103 -4.48 5.29 -9.11
N LEU A 104 -3.44 5.73 -9.80
CA LEU A 104 -2.74 4.93 -10.80
C LEU A 104 -1.65 4.11 -10.10
N ALA A 105 -1.59 2.81 -10.36
CA ALA A 105 -0.56 1.93 -9.82
C ALA A 105 0.11 1.14 -10.94
N LEU A 106 1.44 1.22 -11.00
CA LEU A 106 2.27 0.34 -11.82
C LEU A 106 3.15 -0.51 -10.91
N ARG A 107 3.41 -1.73 -11.35
CA ARG A 107 4.24 -2.70 -10.61
C ARG A 107 5.67 -2.60 -11.13
N CYS A 108 6.66 -2.52 -10.25
CA CYS A 108 8.08 -2.59 -10.60
C CYS A 108 8.82 -3.48 -9.58
N GLY A 109 10.04 -3.93 -9.94
CA GLY A 109 10.85 -4.79 -9.07
C GLY A 109 10.56 -6.27 -9.26
N VAL A 110 10.67 -7.04 -8.17
CA VAL A 110 10.57 -8.50 -8.17
C VAL A 110 9.29 -8.94 -7.48
N SER A 111 8.62 -9.93 -8.05
CA SER A 111 7.46 -10.62 -7.46
C SER A 111 7.84 -12.04 -7.06
N HIS A 112 7.36 -12.45 -5.88
CA HIS A 112 7.39 -13.84 -5.44
C HIS A 112 6.14 -14.13 -4.62
N GLY A 113 5.26 -14.99 -5.14
CA GLY A 113 4.01 -15.37 -4.48
C GLY A 113 2.96 -15.90 -5.45
N SER A 114 1.73 -16.09 -4.98
CA SER A 114 0.58 -16.48 -5.81
C SER A 114 0.77 -17.74 -6.69
N GLY A 115 1.64 -18.67 -6.27
CA GLY A 115 1.93 -19.91 -7.02
C GLY A 115 3.17 -19.86 -7.90
N GLN A 116 3.91 -18.75 -7.92
CA GLN A 116 5.25 -18.70 -8.49
C GLN A 116 6.21 -19.60 -7.71
N THR A 117 7.04 -20.37 -8.42
CA THR A 117 8.04 -21.27 -7.82
C THR A 117 9.41 -20.61 -7.63
N HIS A 118 9.59 -19.43 -8.20
CA HIS A 118 10.82 -18.63 -8.13
C HIS A 118 10.47 -17.14 -8.23
N PRO A 119 11.29 -16.25 -7.65
CA PRO A 119 11.13 -14.82 -7.84
C PRO A 119 11.29 -14.44 -9.32
N ASP A 120 10.48 -13.52 -9.82
CA ASP A 120 10.56 -13.01 -11.19
C ASP A 120 10.27 -11.52 -11.27
N ASN A 121 10.87 -10.84 -12.26
CA ASN A 121 10.74 -9.41 -12.47
C ASN A 121 9.35 -9.04 -12.98
N LEU A 122 8.80 -7.96 -12.42
CA LEU A 122 7.52 -7.41 -12.81
C LEU A 122 7.62 -6.71 -14.18
N GLY A 123 7.04 -7.34 -15.20
CA GLY A 123 7.01 -6.82 -16.57
C GLY A 123 5.98 -5.69 -16.78
N ASN A 124 6.33 -4.75 -17.65
CA ASN A 124 5.46 -3.67 -18.13
C ASN A 124 5.62 -3.51 -19.65
N GLY A 125 4.60 -2.97 -20.32
CA GLY A 125 4.72 -2.56 -21.72
C GLY A 125 5.79 -1.47 -21.90
N MET A 126 6.40 -1.40 -23.08
CA MET A 126 7.60 -0.58 -23.35
C MET A 126 7.50 0.87 -22.83
N GLY A 127 6.37 1.56 -23.07
CA GLY A 127 6.17 2.93 -22.59
C GLY A 127 6.15 3.06 -21.07
N ASN A 128 5.41 2.19 -20.37
CA ASN A 128 5.36 2.19 -18.91
C ASN A 128 6.72 1.76 -18.31
N ALA A 129 7.40 0.80 -18.94
CA ALA A 129 8.73 0.35 -18.51
C ALA A 129 9.75 1.49 -18.60
N GLN A 130 9.70 2.32 -19.65
CA GLN A 130 10.55 3.51 -19.76
C GLN A 130 10.30 4.48 -18.60
N VAL A 131 9.04 4.83 -18.33
CA VAL A 131 8.68 5.74 -17.24
C VAL A 131 9.14 5.19 -15.88
N LEU A 132 8.93 3.90 -15.62
CA LEU A 132 9.38 3.26 -14.37
C LEU A 132 10.91 3.28 -14.24
N ASN A 133 11.64 3.03 -15.32
CA ASN A 133 13.11 3.10 -15.31
C ASN A 133 13.63 4.52 -15.05
N GLU A 134 12.97 5.55 -15.58
CA GLU A 134 13.29 6.94 -15.29
C GLU A 134 13.05 7.27 -13.80
N LEU A 135 11.88 6.89 -13.27
CA LEU A 135 11.53 7.12 -11.86
C LEU A 135 12.50 6.38 -10.92
N ASN A 136 12.74 5.09 -11.12
CA ASN A 136 13.63 4.29 -10.26
C ASN A 136 15.10 4.77 -10.27
N ARG A 137 15.48 5.65 -11.19
CA ARG A 137 16.82 6.26 -11.22
C ARG A 137 16.92 7.52 -10.36
N LEU A 138 15.81 8.12 -9.95
CA LEU A 138 15.81 9.30 -9.09
C LEU A 138 16.24 8.93 -7.67
N GLU A 139 16.97 9.83 -7.02
CA GLU A 139 17.46 9.64 -5.65
C GLU A 139 16.32 9.42 -4.65
N THR A 140 15.20 10.11 -4.83
CA THR A 140 13.98 9.96 -4.00
C THR A 140 13.37 8.55 -3.98
N PHE A 141 13.75 7.68 -4.92
CA PHE A 141 13.25 6.29 -5.01
C PHE A 141 14.35 5.23 -4.83
N ARG A 142 15.53 5.60 -4.32
CA ARG A 142 16.64 4.69 -4.04
C ARG A 142 16.88 4.55 -2.54
#